data_AF-N8RDK3-F1
#
_entry.id   AF-N8RDK3-F1
#
_cell.length_a   1.000
_cell.length_b   1.000
_cell.length_c   1.000
_cell.angle_alpha   90.00
_cell.angle_beta   90.00
_cell.angle_gamma   90.00
#
_symmetry.space_group_name_H-M   'P 1'
#
loop_
_entity.id
_entity.type
_entity.pdbx_description
1 polymer ?
#
loop_
_entity_poly.entity_id
_entity_poly.type
_entity_poly.pdbx_seq_one_letter_code
_entity_poly.pdbx_strand_id
1 'polypeptide(L)'
;MQILKQIQIPYSFAKRHGVLLRYEGDQAFIVRRKDTARIALQEARRILGKSAHDQLCSDQEFHALLSSSYAGDTGESQQVAAGLEDHPDLLSLADQVPEAEDLMDQEDDAPIVRLINALLSEAIRVSASDIHIEAFEKKLSVRLRVDGQLREIVQPRRELAPLLVSRIKVMAKLDIAEKRIPQDGRISLRLAGREVDVRVSTLPSSHGERVVMRLLDKQAGRLNMTHLGLMQNDYERLTQLVHRPHGIILVTGPTGSGKTTTLYAALSDLNDNTRNILTAEDPIEYQLEGIGQTQVNTKVDMTFARALKAMLRQDPDVVMVGEIRDLETAEIAVQASLTGHLVLSTLHTNTAIGAVTRLKDMGIEPFLLASSLIGVIAQRLVRTLCPHCVTWRKADDFERQVFQHLNVDQHMELPEPKGCEQCSHVGFSGRTAIYEIVPVDESLRRLVHGNAAEYELENHARRYAGSIRDDGLRKVLAGKTTLEEVLRVTNQSEEV
;
A
#
# COMPACT_ATOMS: atom_id res chain seq x y z
N MET A 1 -23.15 -4.06 -51.61
CA MET A 1 -22.48 -2.80 -51.23
C MET A 1 -21.42 -3.14 -50.20
N GLN A 2 -20.13 -3.11 -50.57
CA GLN A 2 -19.03 -3.35 -49.64
C GLN A 2 -18.79 -2.08 -48.82
N ILE A 3 -19.01 -2.14 -47.50
CA ILE A 3 -18.66 -1.06 -46.58
C ILE A 3 -17.13 -0.91 -46.62
N LEU A 4 -16.64 0.30 -46.90
CA LEU A 4 -15.21 0.61 -46.94
C LEU A 4 -14.57 0.38 -45.56
N LYS A 5 -13.50 -0.43 -45.52
CA LYS A 5 -12.66 -0.56 -44.32
C LYS A 5 -11.99 0.80 -44.07
N GLN A 6 -12.35 1.46 -42.98
CA GLN A 6 -11.79 2.76 -42.60
C GLN A 6 -10.35 2.54 -42.12
N ILE A 7 -9.39 3.10 -42.85
CA ILE A 7 -7.96 3.01 -42.54
C ILE A 7 -7.58 4.27 -41.78
N GLN A 8 -6.90 4.11 -40.65
CA GLN A 8 -6.40 5.24 -39.86
C GLN A 8 -4.88 5.36 -39.99
N ILE A 9 -4.39 6.60 -39.94
CA ILE A 9 -2.96 6.90 -39.82
C ILE A 9 -2.58 6.74 -38.34
N PRO A 10 -1.37 6.27 -37.97
CA PRO A 10 -0.96 6.22 -36.57
C PRO A 10 -1.03 7.59 -35.87
N TYR A 11 -1.55 7.65 -34.64
CA TYR A 11 -1.75 8.90 -33.89
C TYR A 11 -0.47 9.76 -33.77
N SER A 12 0.67 9.11 -33.52
CA SER A 12 1.97 9.78 -33.40
C SER A 12 2.38 10.49 -34.69
N PHE A 13 2.14 9.86 -35.85
CA PHE A 13 2.37 10.44 -37.16
C PHE A 13 1.38 11.59 -37.44
N ALA A 14 0.09 11.37 -37.17
CA ALA A 14 -0.96 12.37 -37.39
C ALA A 14 -0.73 13.65 -36.57
N LYS A 15 -0.38 13.50 -35.28
CA LYS A 15 -0.06 14.61 -34.38
C LYS A 15 1.23 15.33 -34.78
N ARG A 16 2.29 14.59 -35.11
CA ARG A 16 3.61 15.16 -35.44
C ARG A 16 3.58 15.92 -36.76
N HIS A 17 2.90 15.40 -37.77
CA HIS A 17 2.92 15.95 -39.12
C HIS A 17 1.67 16.74 -39.50
N GLY A 18 0.66 16.82 -38.62
CA GLY A 18 -0.52 17.64 -38.84
C GLY A 18 -1.38 17.15 -40.01
N VAL A 19 -1.57 15.83 -40.14
CA VAL A 19 -2.37 15.21 -41.21
C VAL A 19 -3.21 14.06 -40.66
N LEU A 20 -4.47 13.93 -41.07
CA LEU A 20 -5.35 12.82 -40.68
C LEU A 20 -6.32 12.43 -41.81
N LEU A 21 -6.94 11.26 -41.70
CA LEU A 21 -7.96 10.78 -42.63
C LEU A 21 -9.36 10.96 -42.03
N ARG A 22 -10.29 11.48 -42.82
CA ARG A 22 -11.70 11.61 -42.45
C ARG A 22 -12.56 10.90 -43.49
N TYR A 23 -13.58 10.19 -43.03
CA TYR A 23 -14.54 9.49 -43.88
C TYR A 23 -15.90 10.16 -43.75
N GLU A 24 -16.54 10.48 -44.88
CA GLU A 24 -17.94 10.88 -44.94
C GLU A 24 -18.67 9.94 -45.90
N GLY A 25 -19.43 9.00 -45.34
CA GLY A 25 -20.00 7.90 -46.12
C GLY A 25 -18.90 7.07 -46.80
N ASP A 26 -18.98 6.96 -48.13
CA ASP A 26 -18.01 6.21 -48.94
C ASP A 26 -16.84 7.07 -49.47
N GLN A 27 -16.77 8.36 -49.10
CA GLN A 27 -15.69 9.25 -49.51
C GLN A 27 -14.66 9.45 -48.39
N ALA A 28 -13.39 9.44 -48.77
CA ALA A 28 -12.27 9.70 -47.87
C ALA A 28 -11.60 11.04 -48.20
N PHE A 29 -11.27 11.79 -47.16
CA PHE A 29 -10.62 13.10 -47.23
C PHE A 29 -9.32 13.09 -46.43
N ILE A 30 -8.32 13.80 -46.92
CA ILE A 30 -7.05 14.03 -46.21
C ILE A 30 -7.11 15.41 -45.57
N VAL A 31 -7.34 15.45 -44.27
CA VAL A 31 -7.41 16.71 -43.51
C VAL A 31 -6.00 17.11 -43.12
N ARG A 32 -5.63 18.37 -43.36
CA ARG A 32 -4.29 18.89 -43.10
C ARG A 32 -4.32 20.31 -42.53
N ARG A 33 -3.25 20.67 -41.84
CA ARG A 33 -2.97 22.05 -41.43
C ARG A 33 -2.29 22.83 -42.55
N LYS A 34 -2.08 24.12 -42.31
CA LYS A 34 -1.39 25.02 -43.25
C LYS A 34 0.10 24.72 -43.38
N ASP A 35 0.73 24.22 -42.31
CA ASP A 35 2.15 23.92 -42.19
C ASP A 35 2.52 22.47 -42.57
N THR A 36 1.54 21.63 -42.91
CA THR A 36 1.75 20.21 -43.23
C THR A 36 2.69 20.02 -44.42
N ALA A 37 3.81 19.34 -44.19
CA ALA A 37 4.81 19.06 -45.22
C ALA A 37 4.24 18.17 -46.35
N ARG A 38 4.67 18.42 -47.59
CA ARG A 38 4.21 17.66 -48.78
C ARG A 38 4.46 16.15 -48.67
N ILE A 39 5.55 15.76 -48.03
CA ILE A 39 5.90 14.34 -47.80
C ILE A 39 4.84 13.65 -46.93
N ALA A 40 4.34 14.32 -45.89
CA ALA A 40 3.31 13.77 -45.02
C ALA A 40 1.97 13.58 -45.76
N LEU A 41 1.64 14.46 -46.72
CA LEU A 41 0.46 14.30 -47.58
C LEU A 41 0.61 13.14 -48.56
N GLN A 42 1.80 12.94 -49.12
CA GLN A 42 2.08 11.80 -49.99
C GLN A 42 1.98 10.48 -49.22
N GLU A 43 2.49 10.45 -48.00
CA GLU A 43 2.41 9.26 -47.15
C GLU A 43 0.96 8.96 -46.72
N ALA A 44 0.18 9.99 -46.35
CA ALA A 44 -1.25 9.84 -46.09
C ALA A 44 -2.02 9.28 -47.31
N ARG A 45 -1.68 9.74 -48.54
CA ARG A 45 -2.25 9.19 -49.79
C ARG A 45 -1.82 7.74 -50.04
N ARG A 46 -0.55 7.42 -49.77
CA ARG A 46 -0.02 6.06 -49.89
C ARG A 46 -0.75 5.09 -48.97
N ILE A 47 -0.96 5.47 -47.71
CA ILE A 47 -1.70 4.70 -46.70
C ILE A 47 -3.17 4.51 -47.11
N LEU A 48 -3.82 5.56 -47.63
CA LEU A 48 -5.21 5.48 -48.08
C LEU A 48 -5.40 4.60 -49.31
N GLY A 49 -4.37 4.45 -50.15
CA GLY A 49 -4.36 3.58 -51.33
C GLY A 49 -5.33 3.98 -52.45
N LYS A 50 -5.97 5.15 -52.35
CA LYS A 50 -6.97 5.68 -53.30
C LYS A 50 -6.84 7.20 -53.43
N SER A 51 -7.37 7.75 -54.53
CA SER A 51 -7.40 9.20 -54.74
C SER A 51 -8.34 9.86 -53.73
N ALA A 52 -7.88 10.90 -53.05
CA ALA A 52 -8.64 11.68 -52.09
C ALA A 52 -8.27 13.16 -52.16
N HIS A 53 -9.28 14.00 -51.95
CA HIS A 53 -9.10 15.44 -51.85
C HIS A 53 -8.50 15.82 -50.50
N ASP A 54 -7.56 16.78 -50.52
CA ASP A 54 -7.06 17.39 -49.29
C ASP A 54 -7.93 18.57 -48.86
N GLN A 55 -8.18 18.66 -47.56
CA GLN A 55 -8.94 19.74 -46.94
C GLN A 55 -8.06 20.47 -45.93
N LEU A 56 -7.97 21.79 -46.08
CA LEU A 56 -7.28 22.65 -45.12
C LEU A 56 -8.19 22.92 -43.93
N CYS A 57 -7.67 22.79 -42.72
CA CYS A 57 -8.36 23.16 -41.49
C CYS A 57 -7.49 24.06 -40.61
N SER A 58 -8.12 24.75 -39.66
CA SER A 58 -7.43 25.50 -38.62
C SER A 58 -6.83 24.56 -37.55
N ASP A 59 -5.89 25.06 -36.76
CA ASP A 59 -5.26 24.26 -35.70
C ASP A 59 -6.27 23.79 -34.65
N GLN A 60 -7.27 24.63 -34.31
CA GLN A 60 -8.32 24.27 -33.36
C GLN A 60 -9.21 23.15 -33.89
N GLU A 61 -9.64 23.24 -35.16
CA GLU A 61 -10.43 22.19 -35.80
C GLU A 61 -9.62 20.90 -35.96
N PHE A 62 -8.33 21.01 -36.30
CA PHE A 62 -7.44 19.85 -36.41
C PHE A 62 -7.32 19.13 -35.06
N HIS A 63 -7.14 19.87 -33.96
CA HIS A 63 -7.06 19.27 -32.63
C HIS A 63 -8.38 18.62 -32.22
N ALA A 64 -9.53 19.24 -32.49
CA ALA A 64 -10.84 18.64 -32.22
C ALA A 64 -11.06 17.34 -33.02
N LEU A 65 -10.72 17.37 -34.33
CA LEU A 65 -10.80 16.19 -35.19
C LEU A 65 -9.84 15.10 -34.76
N LEU A 66 -8.60 15.43 -34.44
CA LEU A 66 -7.60 14.50 -33.92
C LEU A 66 -8.08 13.86 -32.60
N SER A 67 -8.60 14.64 -31.67
CA SER A 67 -9.16 14.10 -30.43
C SER A 67 -10.34 13.18 -30.70
N SER A 68 -11.26 13.53 -31.60
CA SER A 68 -12.44 12.71 -31.90
C SER A 68 -12.13 11.42 -32.69
N SER A 69 -11.21 11.48 -33.67
CA SER A 69 -10.85 10.35 -34.53
C SER A 69 -10.05 9.28 -33.79
N TYR A 70 -9.33 9.67 -32.73
CA TYR A 70 -8.51 8.80 -31.90
C TYR A 70 -9.05 8.69 -30.46
N ALA A 71 -10.26 9.18 -30.20
CA ALA A 71 -10.92 9.10 -28.88
C ALA A 71 -11.12 7.65 -28.41
N GLY A 72 -11.16 6.69 -29.33
CA GLY A 72 -11.22 5.25 -29.05
C GLY A 72 -9.87 4.52 -29.06
N ASP A 73 -8.76 5.22 -29.34
CA ASP A 73 -7.43 4.60 -29.56
C ASP A 73 -6.30 5.27 -28.75
N THR A 74 -6.67 5.99 -27.68
CA THR A 74 -5.74 6.21 -26.56
C THR A 74 -5.65 4.91 -25.74
N GLY A 75 -5.03 3.91 -26.37
CA GLY A 75 -5.05 2.49 -26.01
C GLY A 75 -4.36 2.11 -24.70
N GLU A 76 -3.83 3.03 -23.91
CA GLU A 76 -3.17 2.68 -22.64
C GLU A 76 -4.11 2.70 -21.42
N SER A 77 -5.25 3.41 -21.49
CA SER A 77 -6.16 3.54 -20.34
C SER A 77 -7.49 2.76 -20.50
N GLN A 78 -7.89 2.42 -21.73
CA GLN A 78 -9.17 1.73 -22.00
C GLN A 78 -9.03 0.23 -22.26
N GLN A 79 -7.86 -0.27 -22.68
CA GLN A 79 -7.66 -1.73 -22.84
C GLN A 79 -7.79 -2.51 -21.53
N VAL A 80 -7.72 -1.82 -20.39
CA VAL A 80 -7.90 -2.47 -19.08
C VAL A 80 -9.37 -2.60 -18.67
N ALA A 81 -10.28 -1.85 -19.31
CA ALA A 81 -11.71 -1.93 -18.99
C ALA A 81 -12.45 -3.03 -19.78
N ALA A 82 -11.98 -3.35 -21.00
CA ALA A 82 -12.70 -4.22 -21.94
C ALA A 82 -12.41 -5.73 -21.77
N GLY A 83 -11.54 -6.14 -20.83
CA GLY A 83 -11.17 -7.54 -20.59
C GLY A 83 -11.66 -8.11 -19.25
N LEU A 84 -12.61 -7.46 -18.59
CA LEU A 84 -12.98 -7.73 -17.19
C LEU A 84 -14.27 -8.52 -17.00
N GLU A 85 -14.95 -8.96 -18.07
CA GLU A 85 -16.22 -9.70 -17.95
C GLU A 85 -16.04 -11.24 -17.90
N ASP A 86 -14.90 -11.77 -18.35
CA ASP A 86 -14.54 -13.18 -18.18
C ASP A 86 -13.35 -13.30 -17.23
N HIS A 87 -13.44 -14.20 -16.24
CA HIS A 87 -12.29 -14.56 -15.40
C HIS A 87 -11.16 -15.06 -16.31
N PRO A 88 -10.08 -14.29 -16.52
CA PRO A 88 -9.02 -14.73 -17.42
C PRO A 88 -8.28 -15.84 -16.69
N ASP A 89 -8.22 -17.04 -17.28
CA ASP A 89 -7.35 -18.08 -16.76
C ASP A 89 -5.89 -17.64 -16.96
N LEU A 90 -5.23 -17.25 -15.85
CA LEU A 90 -3.86 -16.75 -15.84
C LEU A 90 -2.88 -17.76 -16.45
N LEU A 91 -3.15 -19.06 -16.31
CA LEU A 91 -2.36 -20.12 -16.95
C LEU A 91 -2.54 -20.06 -18.47
N SER A 92 -3.79 -20.00 -18.94
CA SER A 92 -4.07 -19.86 -20.38
C SER A 92 -3.43 -18.62 -21.00
N LEU A 93 -3.41 -17.47 -20.30
CA LEU A 93 -2.77 -16.25 -20.78
C LEU A 93 -1.25 -16.37 -20.79
N ALA A 94 -0.66 -17.04 -19.80
CA ALA A 94 0.77 -17.30 -19.76
C ALA A 94 1.20 -18.25 -20.89
N ASP A 95 0.37 -19.24 -21.21
CA ASP A 95 0.61 -20.20 -22.29
C ASP A 95 0.37 -19.60 -23.69
N GLN A 96 -0.46 -18.56 -23.81
CA GLN A 96 -0.71 -17.82 -25.05
C GLN A 96 0.41 -16.85 -25.41
N VAL A 97 1.42 -16.65 -24.55
CA VAL A 97 2.58 -15.82 -24.90
C VAL A 97 3.49 -16.62 -25.86
N PRO A 98 3.76 -16.12 -27.08
CA PRO A 98 4.61 -16.81 -28.06
C PRO A 98 6.03 -17.08 -27.53
N GLU A 99 6.72 -18.05 -28.12
CA GLU A 99 8.11 -18.37 -27.76
C GLU A 99 9.07 -17.24 -28.15
N ALA A 100 10.18 -17.13 -27.42
CA ALA A 100 11.15 -16.02 -27.57
C ALA A 100 11.74 -15.89 -28.98
N GLU A 101 11.76 -16.96 -29.77
CA GLU A 101 12.22 -16.95 -31.17
C GLU A 101 11.19 -16.27 -32.11
N ASP A 102 9.89 -16.33 -31.83
CA ASP A 102 8.82 -15.71 -32.63
C ASP A 102 8.55 -14.24 -32.27
N LEU A 103 9.03 -13.78 -31.11
CA LEU A 103 8.80 -12.42 -30.59
C LEU A 103 9.75 -11.37 -31.17
N MET A 104 10.84 -11.77 -31.84
CA MET A 104 11.69 -10.82 -32.56
C MET A 104 11.05 -10.34 -33.88
N ASP A 105 10.06 -11.07 -34.39
CA ASP A 105 9.35 -10.77 -35.65
C ASP A 105 7.98 -10.11 -35.44
N GLN A 106 7.54 -9.88 -34.19
CA GLN A 106 6.27 -9.23 -33.87
C GLN A 106 6.47 -8.01 -32.97
N GLU A 107 6.16 -6.82 -33.51
CA GLU A 107 6.09 -5.54 -32.78
C GLU A 107 4.96 -5.48 -31.71
N ASP A 108 4.28 -6.61 -31.43
CA ASP A 108 3.12 -6.67 -30.54
C ASP A 108 3.50 -7.08 -29.10
N ASP A 109 3.71 -6.08 -28.25
CA ASP A 109 3.78 -6.18 -26.77
C ASP A 109 2.48 -6.77 -26.14
N ALA A 110 1.44 -7.01 -26.95
CA ALA A 110 0.08 -7.30 -26.52
C ALA A 110 -0.09 -8.53 -25.60
N PRO A 111 0.60 -9.68 -25.76
CA PRO A 111 0.45 -10.82 -24.85
C PRO A 111 1.03 -10.55 -23.45
N ILE A 112 2.22 -9.93 -23.38
CA ILE A 112 2.88 -9.60 -22.11
C ILE A 112 2.10 -8.53 -21.34
N VAL A 113 1.60 -7.52 -22.07
CA VAL A 113 0.74 -6.48 -21.50
C VAL A 113 -0.52 -7.08 -20.89
N ARG A 114 -1.19 -8.00 -21.61
CA ARG A 114 -2.37 -8.70 -21.10
C ARG A 114 -2.08 -9.51 -19.84
N LEU A 115 -0.96 -10.24 -19.80
CA LEU A 115 -0.56 -11.01 -18.62
C LEU A 115 -0.31 -10.11 -17.41
N ILE A 116 0.45 -9.01 -17.56
CA ILE A 116 0.70 -8.07 -16.46
C ILE A 116 -0.60 -7.41 -15.96
N ASN A 117 -1.47 -6.99 -16.88
CA ASN A 117 -2.76 -6.40 -16.52
C ASN A 117 -3.67 -7.41 -15.80
N ALA A 118 -3.66 -8.68 -16.22
CA ALA A 118 -4.39 -9.75 -15.54
C ALA A 118 -3.82 -10.01 -14.14
N LEU A 119 -2.49 -10.04 -13.98
CA LEU A 119 -1.83 -10.17 -12.67
C LEU A 119 -2.19 -9.01 -11.72
N LEU A 120 -2.19 -7.77 -12.21
CA LEU A 120 -2.58 -6.59 -11.43
C LEU A 120 -4.06 -6.63 -11.04
N SER A 121 -4.92 -7.02 -11.98
CA SER A 121 -6.37 -7.15 -11.74
C SER A 121 -6.66 -8.24 -10.72
N GLU A 122 -5.98 -9.38 -10.82
CA GLU A 122 -6.05 -10.47 -9.85
C GLU A 122 -5.63 -9.99 -8.46
N ALA A 123 -4.48 -9.32 -8.37
CA ALA A 123 -3.95 -8.79 -7.12
C ALA A 123 -4.94 -7.84 -6.43
N ILE A 124 -5.60 -6.96 -7.18
CA ILE A 124 -6.62 -6.06 -6.64
C ILE A 124 -7.87 -6.83 -6.21
N ARG A 125 -8.33 -7.79 -7.02
CA ARG A 125 -9.51 -8.61 -6.72
C ARG A 125 -9.35 -9.36 -5.40
N VAL A 126 -8.18 -9.96 -5.17
CA VAL A 126 -7.87 -10.67 -3.93
C VAL A 126 -7.30 -9.78 -2.83
N SER A 127 -7.26 -8.46 -3.02
CA SER A 127 -6.72 -7.48 -2.06
C SER A 127 -5.29 -7.78 -1.61
N ALA A 128 -4.42 -8.19 -2.54
CA ALA A 128 -3.01 -8.41 -2.28
C ALA A 128 -2.27 -7.10 -2.03
N SER A 129 -1.33 -7.10 -1.06
CA SER A 129 -0.47 -5.95 -0.78
C SER A 129 0.72 -5.86 -1.73
N ASP A 130 1.24 -7.01 -2.19
CA ASP A 130 2.43 -7.08 -3.02
C ASP A 130 2.29 -8.19 -4.08
N ILE A 131 2.78 -7.94 -5.28
CA ILE A 131 3.03 -8.93 -6.33
C ILE A 131 4.53 -9.19 -6.38
N HIS A 132 4.92 -10.46 -6.31
CA HIS A 132 6.31 -10.92 -6.38
C HIS A 132 6.52 -11.71 -7.66
N ILE A 133 7.50 -11.32 -8.47
CA ILE A 133 7.92 -12.03 -9.68
C ILE A 133 9.38 -12.44 -9.50
N GLU A 134 9.62 -13.74 -9.45
CA GLU A 134 10.88 -14.33 -9.03
C GLU A 134 11.35 -15.39 -10.05
N ALA A 135 12.49 -15.12 -10.68
CA ALA A 135 13.15 -16.07 -11.55
C ALA A 135 14.12 -16.96 -10.75
N PHE A 136 14.00 -18.27 -10.92
CA PHE A 136 14.92 -19.29 -10.42
C PHE A 136 15.66 -19.95 -11.59
N GLU A 137 16.50 -20.95 -11.31
CA GLU A 137 17.27 -21.68 -12.34
C GLU A 137 16.36 -22.28 -13.43
N LYS A 138 15.29 -22.98 -13.02
CA LYS A 138 14.44 -23.76 -13.93
C LYS A 138 12.99 -23.29 -14.01
N LYS A 139 12.60 -22.28 -13.23
CA LYS A 139 11.20 -21.81 -13.17
C LYS A 139 11.09 -20.32 -12.90
N LEU A 140 9.99 -19.74 -13.35
CA LEU A 140 9.54 -18.41 -12.98
C LEU A 140 8.34 -18.56 -12.06
N SER A 141 8.37 -17.92 -10.89
CA SER A 141 7.29 -17.96 -9.90
C SER A 141 6.67 -16.58 -9.75
N VAL A 142 5.34 -16.50 -9.83
CA VAL A 142 4.58 -15.30 -9.50
C VAL A 142 3.76 -15.56 -8.24
N ARG A 143 3.97 -14.75 -7.21
CA ARG A 143 3.32 -14.88 -5.91
C ARG A 143 2.64 -13.58 -5.51
N LEU A 144 1.48 -13.68 -4.87
CA LEU A 144 0.79 -12.56 -4.26
C LEU A 144 0.96 -12.61 -2.74
N ARG A 145 1.16 -11.45 -2.11
CA ARG A 145 1.02 -11.32 -0.66
C ARG A 145 -0.40 -10.93 -0.32
N VAL A 146 -1.20 -11.88 0.17
CA VAL A 146 -2.58 -11.63 0.61
C VAL A 146 -2.63 -11.81 2.13
N ASP A 147 -3.15 -10.79 2.82
CA ASP A 147 -3.23 -10.78 4.29
C ASP A 147 -1.92 -11.15 5.01
N GLY A 148 -0.80 -10.72 4.44
CA GLY A 148 0.55 -10.93 4.97
C GLY A 148 1.22 -12.24 4.53
N GLN A 149 0.48 -13.19 3.96
CA GLN A 149 1.01 -14.48 3.51
C GLN A 149 1.30 -14.50 2.01
N LEU A 150 2.40 -15.13 1.62
CA LEU A 150 2.76 -15.34 0.22
C LEU A 150 2.05 -16.57 -0.33
N ARG A 151 1.33 -16.39 -1.44
CA ARG A 151 0.68 -17.47 -2.18
C ARG A 151 1.15 -17.44 -3.63
N GLU A 152 1.62 -18.58 -4.13
CA GLU A 152 1.91 -18.75 -5.55
C GLU A 152 0.62 -18.83 -6.34
N ILE A 153 0.52 -18.01 -7.40
CA ILE A 153 -0.69 -17.91 -8.23
C ILE A 153 -0.49 -18.50 -9.63
N VAL A 154 0.72 -18.39 -10.19
CA VAL A 154 1.06 -18.95 -11.49
C VAL A 154 2.56 -19.21 -11.57
N GLN A 155 2.95 -20.24 -12.31
CA GLN A 155 4.34 -20.53 -12.67
C GLN A 155 4.49 -20.49 -14.20
N PRO A 156 4.70 -19.29 -14.79
CA PRO A 156 4.87 -19.17 -16.22
C PRO A 156 6.18 -19.81 -16.70
N ARG A 157 6.31 -19.98 -18.02
CA ARG A 157 7.55 -20.39 -18.67
C ARG A 157 8.72 -19.47 -18.29
N ARG A 158 9.89 -20.04 -18.05
CA ARG A 158 11.06 -19.34 -17.50
C ARG A 158 11.57 -18.23 -18.42
N GLU A 159 11.38 -18.43 -19.72
CA GLU A 159 11.75 -17.57 -20.83
C GLU A 159 11.01 -16.22 -20.80
N LEU A 160 9.86 -16.16 -20.12
CA LEU A 160 9.06 -14.94 -19.98
C LEU A 160 9.64 -13.94 -18.97
N ALA A 161 10.56 -14.36 -18.10
CA ALA A 161 11.12 -13.51 -17.06
C ALA A 161 11.72 -12.19 -17.60
N PRO A 162 12.64 -12.19 -18.59
CA PRO A 162 13.17 -10.94 -19.14
C PRO A 162 12.10 -10.04 -19.77
N LEU A 163 11.05 -10.61 -20.38
CA LEU A 163 9.97 -9.85 -21.02
C LEU A 163 9.09 -9.16 -19.98
N LEU A 164 8.71 -9.88 -18.91
CA LEU A 164 7.97 -9.32 -17.78
C LEU A 164 8.74 -8.19 -17.11
N VAL A 165 10.03 -8.41 -16.82
CA VAL A 165 10.90 -7.40 -16.20
C VAL A 165 11.00 -6.16 -17.10
N SER A 166 11.27 -6.35 -18.39
CA SER A 166 11.39 -5.25 -19.36
C SER A 166 10.10 -4.42 -19.40
N ARG A 167 8.93 -5.08 -19.52
CA ARG A 167 7.66 -4.37 -19.59
C ARG A 167 7.33 -3.62 -18.30
N ILE A 168 7.61 -4.21 -17.14
CA ILE A 168 7.41 -3.53 -15.85
C ILE A 168 8.34 -2.32 -15.73
N LYS A 169 9.60 -2.43 -16.17
CA LYS A 169 10.55 -1.30 -16.21
C LYS A 169 10.05 -0.17 -17.09
N VAL A 170 9.51 -0.46 -18.28
CA VAL A 170 8.88 0.54 -19.16
C VAL A 170 7.76 1.26 -18.43
N MET A 171 6.82 0.52 -17.82
CA MET A 171 5.68 1.10 -17.10
C MET A 171 6.11 2.00 -15.95
N ALA A 172 7.17 1.61 -15.23
CA ALA A 172 7.72 2.33 -14.09
C ALA A 172 8.77 3.41 -14.44
N LYS A 173 9.04 3.63 -15.75
CA LYS A 173 10.06 4.57 -16.27
C LYS A 173 11.48 4.27 -15.75
N LEU A 174 11.83 2.99 -15.68
CA LEU A 174 13.14 2.49 -15.26
C LEU A 174 14.05 2.20 -16.47
N ASP A 175 15.36 2.09 -16.23
CA ASP A 175 16.33 1.75 -17.26
C ASP A 175 16.28 0.24 -17.56
N ILE A 176 15.87 -0.10 -18.78
CA ILE A 176 15.72 -1.48 -19.28
C ILE A 176 17.10 -2.13 -19.51
N ALA A 177 18.09 -1.34 -19.92
CA ALA A 177 19.43 -1.84 -20.23
C ALA A 177 20.22 -2.17 -18.96
N GLU A 178 20.01 -1.40 -17.90
CA GLU A 178 20.66 -1.64 -16.62
C GLU A 178 19.96 -2.76 -15.82
N LYS A 179 20.70 -3.81 -15.45
CA LYS A 179 20.18 -5.00 -14.75
C LYS A 179 21.02 -5.38 -13.52
N ARG A 180 22.07 -4.63 -13.23
CA ARG A 180 23.11 -4.96 -12.24
C ARG A 180 22.97 -4.18 -10.94
N ILE A 181 22.11 -3.16 -10.91
CA ILE A 181 21.81 -2.37 -9.72
C ILE A 181 20.30 -2.41 -9.42
N PRO A 182 19.90 -2.24 -8.15
CA PRO A 182 18.50 -2.07 -7.80
C PRO A 182 17.90 -0.82 -8.45
N GLN A 183 16.63 -0.88 -8.83
CA GLN A 183 15.90 0.27 -9.38
C GLN A 183 14.50 0.36 -8.77
N ASP A 184 14.05 1.58 -8.47
CA ASP A 184 12.74 1.84 -7.87
C ASP A 184 11.96 2.84 -8.71
N GLY A 185 10.67 2.58 -8.92
CA GLY A 185 9.78 3.39 -9.73
C GLY A 185 8.34 3.37 -9.24
N ARG A 186 7.48 4.12 -9.92
CA ARG A 186 6.04 4.17 -9.62
C ARG A 186 5.22 4.05 -10.89
N ILE A 187 4.08 3.39 -10.80
CA ILE A 187 3.09 3.26 -11.86
C ILE A 187 1.75 3.70 -11.28
N SER A 188 1.10 4.69 -11.90
CA SER A 188 -0.26 5.05 -11.55
C SER A 188 -1.23 4.40 -12.52
N LEU A 189 -2.14 3.59 -12.00
CA LEU A 189 -3.09 2.80 -12.78
C LEU A 189 -4.52 3.17 -12.41
N ARG A 190 -5.43 3.13 -13.38
CA ARG A 190 -6.88 3.19 -13.13
C ARG A 190 -7.51 1.85 -13.51
N LEU A 191 -7.92 1.08 -12.52
CA LEU A 191 -8.42 -0.29 -12.67
C LEU A 191 -9.83 -0.37 -12.08
N ALA A 192 -10.82 -0.75 -12.90
CA ALA A 192 -12.23 -0.84 -12.49
C ALA A 192 -12.77 0.41 -11.77
N GLY A 193 -12.37 1.60 -12.25
CA GLY A 193 -12.76 2.89 -11.65
C GLY A 193 -12.01 3.26 -10.35
N ARG A 194 -11.08 2.42 -9.88
CA ARG A 194 -10.20 2.69 -8.73
C ARG A 194 -8.84 3.18 -9.21
N GLU A 195 -8.36 4.26 -8.62
CA GLU A 195 -6.96 4.65 -8.78
C GLU A 195 -6.08 3.83 -7.83
N VAL A 196 -5.08 3.17 -8.40
CA VAL A 196 -4.08 2.39 -7.65
C VAL A 196 -2.71 2.94 -7.99
N ASP A 197 -1.95 3.31 -6.98
CA ASP A 197 -0.53 3.63 -7.13
C ASP A 197 0.28 2.37 -6.84
N VAL A 198 1.18 2.02 -7.75
CA VAL A 198 2.01 0.82 -7.63
C VAL A 198 3.46 1.24 -7.51
N ARG A 199 4.10 0.89 -6.39
CA ARG A 199 5.55 1.06 -6.23
C ARG A 199 6.25 -0.19 -6.76
N VAL A 200 7.19 0.00 -7.65
CA VAL A 200 7.95 -1.08 -8.29
C VAL A 200 9.38 -1.03 -7.81
N SER A 201 9.91 -2.18 -7.43
CA SER A 201 11.33 -2.36 -7.11
C SER A 201 11.88 -3.54 -7.90
N THR A 202 12.99 -3.34 -8.61
CA THR A 202 13.76 -4.40 -9.27
C THR A 202 15.07 -4.62 -8.54
N LEU A 203 15.43 -5.88 -8.31
CA LEU A 203 16.65 -6.27 -7.61
C LEU A 203 17.42 -7.32 -8.43
N PRO A 204 18.72 -7.11 -8.71
CA PRO A 204 19.55 -8.14 -9.34
C PRO A 204 19.60 -9.41 -8.48
N SER A 205 19.48 -10.57 -9.12
CA SER A 205 19.49 -11.89 -8.51
C SER A 205 20.34 -12.86 -9.34
N SER A 206 20.62 -14.04 -8.82
CA SER A 206 21.45 -15.07 -9.48
C SER A 206 20.90 -15.53 -10.83
N HIS A 207 19.58 -15.43 -11.03
CA HIS A 207 18.89 -15.90 -12.24
C HIS A 207 18.13 -14.77 -12.95
N GLY A 208 18.66 -13.55 -12.95
CA GLY A 208 18.04 -12.38 -13.56
C GLY A 208 17.56 -11.38 -12.51
N GLU A 209 16.51 -10.63 -12.80
CA GLU A 209 15.98 -9.64 -11.85
C GLU A 209 14.76 -10.19 -11.10
N ARG A 210 14.71 -9.88 -9.81
CA ARG A 210 13.53 -10.05 -8.97
C ARG A 210 12.73 -8.77 -9.00
N VAL A 211 11.42 -8.87 -9.17
CA VAL A 211 10.53 -7.70 -9.19
C VAL A 211 9.51 -7.82 -8.06
N VAL A 212 9.33 -6.71 -7.33
CA VAL A 212 8.26 -6.56 -6.34
C VAL A 212 7.44 -5.34 -6.71
N MET A 213 6.13 -5.52 -6.82
CA MET A 213 5.17 -4.44 -7.04
C MET A 213 4.26 -4.33 -5.81
N ARG A 214 4.37 -3.24 -5.06
CA ARG A 214 3.50 -2.94 -3.92
C ARG A 214 2.31 -2.13 -4.38
N LEU A 215 1.11 -2.64 -4.13
CA LEU A 215 -0.15 -1.99 -4.50
C LEU A 215 -0.59 -1.09 -3.35
N LEU A 216 -0.76 0.19 -3.63
CA LEU A 216 -1.27 1.20 -2.72
C LEU A 216 -2.64 1.65 -3.23
N ASP A 217 -3.69 1.23 -2.54
CA ASP A 217 -5.04 1.69 -2.80
C ASP A 217 -5.19 3.14 -2.33
N LYS A 218 -5.53 4.07 -3.22
CA LYS A 218 -5.67 5.51 -2.90
C LYS A 218 -6.95 5.85 -2.11
N GLN A 219 -7.73 4.87 -1.64
CA GLN A 219 -8.93 5.16 -0.85
C GLN A 219 -8.60 5.68 0.56
N ALA A 220 -8.38 6.99 0.67
CA ALA A 220 -8.24 7.73 1.93
C ALA A 220 -9.48 7.59 2.86
N GLY A 221 -10.65 7.27 2.31
CA GLY A 221 -11.93 7.23 3.05
C GLY A 221 -12.09 6.12 4.10
N ARG A 222 -11.08 5.27 4.35
CA ARG A 222 -11.13 4.22 5.39
C ARG A 222 -10.29 4.53 6.64
N LEU A 223 -9.65 5.69 6.70
CA LEU A 223 -8.77 6.07 7.82
C LEU A 223 -9.58 6.72 8.95
N ASN A 224 -10.50 5.95 9.54
CA ASN A 224 -11.28 6.35 10.72
C ASN A 224 -10.95 5.43 11.89
N MET A 225 -10.79 5.98 13.09
CA MET A 225 -10.50 5.22 14.30
C MET A 225 -11.52 4.11 14.59
N THR A 226 -12.79 4.29 14.20
CA THR A 226 -13.86 3.27 14.34
C THR A 226 -13.64 2.03 13.47
N HIS A 227 -12.86 2.14 12.38
CA HIS A 227 -12.55 1.02 11.48
C HIS A 227 -11.25 0.29 11.84
N LEU A 228 -10.54 0.72 12.88
CA LEU A 228 -9.27 0.10 13.31
C LEU A 228 -9.45 -1.27 14.00
N GLY A 229 -10.68 -1.64 14.37
CA GLY A 229 -10.93 -2.87 15.13
C GLY A 229 -10.59 -2.74 16.62
N LEU A 230 -10.62 -1.52 17.15
CA LEU A 230 -10.49 -1.25 18.58
C LEU A 230 -11.73 -1.77 19.33
N MET A 231 -11.53 -2.35 20.51
CA MET A 231 -12.63 -2.54 21.44
C MET A 231 -13.05 -1.21 22.05
N GLN A 232 -14.27 -1.12 22.56
CA GLN A 232 -14.82 0.14 23.08
C GLN A 232 -13.89 0.83 24.10
N ASN A 233 -13.37 0.08 25.07
CA ASN A 233 -12.46 0.62 26.10
C ASN A 233 -11.15 1.16 25.49
N ASP A 234 -10.61 0.49 24.47
CA ASP A 234 -9.36 0.90 23.83
C ASP A 234 -9.59 2.05 22.85
N TYR A 235 -10.74 2.09 22.19
CA TYR A 235 -11.18 3.25 21.41
C TYR A 235 -11.28 4.50 22.28
N GLU A 236 -11.93 4.41 23.44
CA GLU A 236 -12.05 5.52 24.39
C GLU A 236 -10.69 5.99 24.90
N ARG A 237 -9.80 5.06 25.25
CA ARG A 237 -8.42 5.39 25.68
C ARG A 237 -7.64 6.09 24.59
N LEU A 238 -7.64 5.55 23.37
CA LEU A 238 -6.93 6.15 22.25
C LEU A 238 -7.48 7.55 21.96
N THR A 239 -8.80 7.70 21.93
CA THR A 239 -9.48 8.99 21.72
C THR A 239 -9.07 10.01 22.78
N GLN A 240 -9.05 9.61 24.06
CA GLN A 240 -8.61 10.49 25.14
C GLN A 240 -7.14 10.90 25.02
N LEU A 241 -6.26 9.99 24.59
CA LEU A 241 -4.84 10.27 24.40
C LEU A 241 -4.61 11.25 23.26
N VAL A 242 -5.19 11.01 22.08
CA VAL A 242 -4.95 11.83 20.88
C VAL A 242 -5.52 13.24 21.01
N HIS A 243 -6.51 13.46 21.88
CA HIS A 243 -7.07 14.79 22.17
C HIS A 243 -6.34 15.55 23.29
N ARG A 244 -5.23 15.03 23.81
CA ARG A 244 -4.39 15.77 24.77
C ARG A 244 -3.76 16.98 24.07
N PRO A 245 -3.62 18.13 24.76
CA PRO A 245 -3.02 19.32 24.17
C PRO A 245 -1.55 19.12 23.81
N HIS A 246 -0.82 18.33 24.59
CA HIS A 246 0.60 18.06 24.37
C HIS A 246 1.02 16.72 24.99
N GLY A 247 2.18 16.24 24.56
CA GLY A 247 2.77 14.97 25.00
C GLY A 247 3.15 14.06 23.83
N ILE A 248 3.88 12.99 24.11
CA ILE A 248 4.28 11.98 23.12
C ILE A 248 3.36 10.77 23.21
N ILE A 249 2.84 10.34 22.06
CA ILE A 249 2.19 9.05 21.85
C ILE A 249 3.04 8.23 20.89
N LEU A 250 3.39 7.01 21.30
CA LEU A 250 4.19 6.10 20.49
C LEU A 250 3.34 4.90 20.07
N VAL A 251 3.28 4.63 18.77
CA VAL A 251 2.72 3.39 18.23
C VAL A 251 3.86 2.44 17.90
N THR A 252 3.83 1.23 18.45
CA THR A 252 4.93 0.27 18.34
C THR A 252 4.50 -1.04 17.73
N GLY A 253 5.48 -1.72 17.12
CA GLY A 253 5.32 -3.03 16.52
C GLY A 253 6.21 -3.23 15.29
N PRO A 254 6.28 -4.45 14.75
CA PRO A 254 7.13 -4.80 13.64
C PRO A 254 6.63 -4.14 12.35
N THR A 255 7.38 -4.33 11.29
CA THR A 255 6.97 -3.93 9.95
C THR A 255 5.65 -4.62 9.59
N GLY A 256 4.72 -3.86 9.01
CA GLY A 256 3.42 -4.38 8.60
C GLY A 256 2.41 -4.61 9.74
N SER A 257 2.66 -4.12 10.96
CA SER A 257 1.69 -4.20 12.05
C SER A 257 0.54 -3.17 11.97
N GLY A 258 0.56 -2.27 10.98
CA GLY A 258 -0.48 -1.26 10.77
C GLY A 258 -0.29 0.05 11.54
N LYS A 259 0.94 0.35 12.00
CA LYS A 259 1.26 1.59 12.76
C LYS A 259 0.85 2.87 12.01
N THR A 260 1.27 2.99 10.75
CA THR A 260 0.93 4.15 9.91
C THR A 260 -0.58 4.31 9.74
N THR A 261 -1.32 3.20 9.59
CA THR A 261 -2.79 3.22 9.48
C THR A 261 -3.43 3.77 10.75
N THR A 262 -2.97 3.34 11.93
CA THR A 262 -3.45 3.86 13.22
C THR A 262 -3.10 5.34 13.40
N LEU A 263 -1.87 5.75 13.05
CA LEU A 263 -1.47 7.15 13.10
C LEU A 263 -2.30 8.03 12.16
N TYR A 264 -2.51 7.59 10.92
CA TYR A 264 -3.31 8.34 9.96
C TYR A 264 -4.78 8.45 10.39
N ALA A 265 -5.33 7.41 11.02
CA ALA A 265 -6.67 7.45 11.58
C ALA A 265 -6.78 8.45 12.74
N ALA A 266 -5.78 8.50 13.64
CA ALA A 266 -5.71 9.49 14.71
C ALA A 266 -5.56 10.92 14.17
N LEU A 267 -4.71 11.10 13.16
CA LEU A 267 -4.53 12.40 12.49
C LEU A 267 -5.81 12.87 11.80
N SER A 268 -6.53 11.96 11.15
CA SER A 268 -7.80 12.26 10.48
C SER A 268 -8.90 12.64 11.49
N ASP A 269 -8.90 12.01 12.67
CA ASP A 269 -9.81 12.34 13.79
C ASP A 269 -9.53 13.74 14.35
N LEU A 270 -8.27 14.15 14.43
CA LEU A 270 -7.85 15.48 14.90
C LEU A 270 -8.03 16.60 13.86
N ASN A 271 -8.22 16.24 12.59
CA ASN A 271 -8.28 17.16 11.45
C ASN A 271 -9.66 17.84 11.32
N ASP A 272 -9.96 18.73 12.25
CA ASP A 272 -11.20 19.51 12.33
C ASP A 272 -11.05 20.95 11.78
N ASN A 273 -9.96 21.23 11.06
CA ASN A 273 -9.54 22.56 10.58
C ASN A 273 -9.26 23.60 11.69
N THR A 274 -9.24 23.21 12.97
CA THR A 274 -8.89 24.11 14.08
C THR A 274 -7.45 23.96 14.54
N ARG A 275 -6.79 22.87 14.14
CA ARG A 275 -5.40 22.55 14.48
C ARG A 275 -4.51 22.59 13.26
N ASN A 276 -3.29 23.11 13.41
CA ASN A 276 -2.23 22.98 12.42
C ASN A 276 -1.50 21.65 12.63
N ILE A 277 -1.68 20.72 11.67
CA ILE A 277 -1.15 19.36 11.74
C ILE A 277 -0.07 19.18 10.67
N LEU A 278 1.16 18.84 11.10
CA LEU A 278 2.29 18.64 10.22
C LEU A 278 2.93 17.26 10.40
N THR A 279 3.41 16.65 9.31
CA THR A 279 4.06 15.33 9.35
C THR A 279 5.42 15.31 8.66
N ALA A 280 6.31 14.45 9.14
CA ALA A 280 7.56 14.07 8.48
C ALA A 280 7.58 12.56 8.24
N GLU A 281 7.69 12.11 6.99
CA GLU A 281 7.46 10.71 6.60
C GLU A 281 8.48 10.19 5.58
N ASP A 282 8.75 8.88 5.57
CA ASP A 282 9.72 8.25 4.65
C ASP A 282 9.21 6.90 4.10
N PRO A 283 8.47 6.87 2.98
CA PRO A 283 7.85 8.00 2.28
C PRO A 283 6.44 8.33 2.82
N ILE A 284 5.81 9.36 2.24
CA ILE A 284 4.36 9.62 2.44
C ILE A 284 3.57 8.48 1.78
N GLU A 285 2.72 7.80 2.54
CA GLU A 285 1.94 6.65 2.03
C GLU A 285 0.67 7.09 1.31
N TYR A 286 -0.06 8.04 1.88
CA TYR A 286 -1.27 8.64 1.29
C TYR A 286 -1.31 10.13 1.58
N GLN A 287 -1.92 10.89 0.68
CA GLN A 287 -2.17 12.30 0.89
C GLN A 287 -3.42 12.47 1.78
N LEU A 288 -3.25 13.12 2.92
CA LEU A 288 -4.30 13.50 3.85
C LEU A 288 -4.66 14.96 3.61
N GLU A 289 -5.87 15.19 3.10
CA GLU A 289 -6.36 16.55 2.89
C GLU A 289 -6.42 17.33 4.22
N GLY A 290 -5.98 18.59 4.22
CA GLY A 290 -5.91 19.43 5.43
C GLY A 290 -4.65 19.24 6.28
N ILE A 291 -3.79 18.25 5.99
CA ILE A 291 -2.58 17.97 6.77
C ILE A 291 -1.33 18.29 5.95
N GLY A 292 -0.38 19.04 6.55
CA GLY A 292 0.88 19.40 5.91
C GLY A 292 1.90 18.27 5.98
N GLN A 293 1.99 17.44 4.93
CA GLN A 293 2.88 16.28 4.92
C GLN A 293 4.22 16.58 4.22
N THR A 294 5.33 16.32 4.92
CA THR A 294 6.69 16.49 4.40
C THR A 294 7.36 15.13 4.24
N GLN A 295 7.92 14.86 3.05
CA GLN A 295 8.69 13.65 2.81
C GLN A 295 10.18 13.87 3.11
N VAL A 296 10.80 12.93 3.82
CA VAL A 296 12.26 12.82 3.96
C VAL A 296 12.90 12.71 2.58
N ASN A 297 14.02 13.42 2.40
CA ASN A 297 14.75 13.45 1.13
C ASN A 297 16.24 13.51 1.38
N THR A 298 16.89 12.34 1.31
CA THR A 298 18.33 12.17 1.52
C THR A 298 19.18 12.91 0.48
N LYS A 299 18.67 13.16 -0.73
CA LYS A 299 19.41 13.87 -1.80
C LYS A 299 19.72 15.33 -1.46
N VAL A 300 18.91 15.93 -0.58
CA VAL A 300 19.06 17.33 -0.13
C VAL A 300 19.28 17.42 1.38
N ASP A 301 19.63 16.28 2.00
CA ASP A 301 19.85 16.18 3.45
C ASP A 301 18.64 16.64 4.28
N MET A 302 17.42 16.32 3.83
CA MET A 302 16.19 16.51 4.58
C MET A 302 15.90 15.24 5.40
N THR A 303 16.48 15.14 6.59
CA THR A 303 16.29 14.02 7.55
C THR A 303 15.07 14.22 8.44
N PHE A 304 14.67 13.19 9.21
CA PHE A 304 13.58 13.31 10.20
C PHE A 304 13.85 14.42 11.22
N ALA A 305 15.04 14.46 11.82
CA ALA A 305 15.43 15.50 12.77
C ALA A 305 15.34 16.92 12.16
N ARG A 306 15.81 17.09 10.92
CA ARG A 306 15.76 18.38 10.22
C ARG A 306 14.34 18.80 9.87
N ALA A 307 13.52 17.87 9.38
CA ALA A 307 12.12 18.11 9.07
C ALA A 307 11.34 18.48 10.35
N LEU A 308 11.53 17.73 11.44
CA LEU A 308 10.93 18.02 12.74
C LEU A 308 11.30 19.41 13.26
N LYS A 309 12.59 19.77 13.26
CA LYS A 309 13.05 21.12 13.62
C LYS A 309 12.39 22.20 12.76
N ALA A 310 12.16 21.95 11.47
CA ALA A 310 11.51 22.89 10.57
C ALA A 310 10.02 23.03 10.86
N MET A 311 9.30 21.92 11.08
CA MET A 311 7.88 21.92 11.43
C MET A 311 7.60 22.71 12.71
N LEU A 312 8.46 22.62 13.73
CA LEU A 312 8.29 23.39 14.98
C LEU A 312 8.39 24.92 14.79
N ARG A 313 8.85 25.40 13.63
CA ARG A 313 8.84 26.83 13.27
C ARG A 313 7.66 27.20 12.37
N GLN A 314 6.71 26.30 12.18
CA GLN A 314 5.51 26.50 11.37
C GLN A 314 4.26 26.63 12.23
N ASP A 315 4.41 26.90 13.53
CA ASP A 315 3.31 27.04 14.49
C ASP A 315 2.37 25.81 14.53
N PRO A 316 2.87 24.56 14.67
CA PRO A 316 2.01 23.38 14.69
C PRO A 316 1.36 23.18 16.05
N ASP A 317 0.16 22.60 16.08
CA ASP A 317 -0.44 22.05 17.30
C ASP A 317 -0.08 20.57 17.45
N VAL A 318 -0.08 19.84 16.33
CA VAL A 318 0.18 18.41 16.25
C VAL A 318 1.29 18.13 15.26
N VAL A 319 2.26 17.33 15.69
CA VAL A 319 3.37 16.90 14.84
C VAL A 319 3.44 15.38 14.79
N MET A 320 3.51 14.81 13.59
CA MET A 320 3.76 13.38 13.41
C MET A 320 5.14 13.14 12.79
N VAL A 321 5.94 12.28 13.40
CA VAL A 321 7.22 11.83 12.87
C VAL A 321 7.08 10.35 12.56
N GLY A 322 7.31 9.95 11.31
CA GLY A 322 7.08 8.59 10.83
C GLY A 322 7.69 7.53 11.76
N GLU A 323 8.89 7.77 12.27
CA GLU A 323 9.54 6.95 13.28
C GLU A 323 10.69 7.70 13.98
N ILE A 324 11.02 7.27 15.19
CA ILE A 324 12.21 7.72 15.92
C ILE A 324 13.27 6.63 15.81
N ARG A 325 14.32 6.88 15.03
CA ARG A 325 15.43 5.93 14.81
C ARG A 325 16.69 6.26 15.61
N ASP A 326 16.87 7.53 15.96
CA ASP A 326 18.09 8.08 16.55
C ASP A 326 17.79 9.01 17.72
N LEU A 327 18.83 9.26 18.52
CA LEU A 327 18.77 10.14 19.69
C LEU A 327 18.39 11.58 19.31
N GLU A 328 18.93 12.10 18.21
CA GLU A 328 18.66 13.49 17.80
C GLU A 328 17.16 13.72 17.56
N THR A 329 16.52 12.84 16.79
CA THR A 329 15.08 12.90 16.52
C THR A 329 14.28 12.73 17.81
N ALA A 330 14.69 11.82 18.68
CA ALA A 330 14.06 11.58 19.98
C ALA A 330 14.12 12.82 20.89
N GLU A 331 15.28 13.48 21.00
CA GLU A 331 15.47 14.69 21.79
C GLU A 331 14.55 15.83 21.31
N ILE A 332 14.49 16.05 19.99
CA ILE A 332 13.63 17.10 19.43
C ILE A 332 12.15 16.78 19.69
N ALA A 333 11.73 15.52 19.57
CA ALA A 333 10.35 15.10 19.87
C ALA A 333 9.99 15.33 21.34
N VAL A 334 10.91 15.01 22.26
CA VAL A 334 10.77 15.31 23.69
C VAL A 334 10.66 16.81 23.94
N GLN A 335 11.54 17.62 23.37
CA GLN A 335 11.46 19.08 23.54
C GLN A 335 10.16 19.65 22.98
N ALA A 336 9.70 19.21 21.81
CA ALA A 336 8.43 19.62 21.23
C ALA A 336 7.25 19.33 22.17
N SER A 337 7.23 18.15 22.78
CA SER A 337 6.16 17.77 23.69
C SER A 337 6.11 18.59 24.99
N LEU A 338 7.28 19.04 25.47
CA LEU A 338 7.42 19.88 26.65
C LEU A 338 7.09 21.35 26.36
N THR A 339 7.18 21.77 25.09
CA THR A 339 6.83 23.12 24.64
C THR A 339 5.37 23.24 24.15
N GLY A 340 4.53 22.26 24.46
CA GLY A 340 3.08 22.35 24.23
C GLY A 340 2.58 21.70 22.95
N HIS A 341 3.38 20.85 22.30
CA HIS A 341 2.96 20.14 21.08
C HIS A 341 2.50 18.72 21.39
N LEU A 342 1.48 18.24 20.67
CA LEU A 342 1.17 16.81 20.63
C LEU A 342 2.07 16.15 19.58
N VAL A 343 2.87 15.16 20.00
CA VAL A 343 3.80 14.45 19.13
C VAL A 343 3.35 13.00 18.96
N LEU A 344 3.12 12.60 17.72
CA LEU A 344 2.81 11.22 17.34
C LEU A 344 4.02 10.60 16.65
N SER A 345 4.43 9.40 17.04
CA SER A 345 5.51 8.70 16.32
C SER A 345 5.43 7.19 16.44
N THR A 346 6.35 6.49 15.78
CA THR A 346 6.48 5.05 15.87
C THR A 346 7.85 4.57 16.35
N LEU A 347 7.86 3.39 16.95
CA LEU A 347 9.05 2.63 17.28
C LEU A 347 8.89 1.16 16.87
N HIS A 348 10.02 0.48 16.66
CA HIS A 348 10.07 -0.94 16.36
C HIS A 348 10.37 -1.76 17.62
N THR A 349 9.44 -1.76 18.58
CA THR A 349 9.51 -2.60 19.79
C THR A 349 8.44 -3.68 19.77
N ASN A 350 8.71 -4.78 20.49
CA ASN A 350 7.78 -5.91 20.53
C ASN A 350 6.58 -5.66 21.43
N THR A 351 6.79 -4.95 22.54
CA THR A 351 5.80 -4.61 23.58
C THR A 351 5.60 -3.10 23.67
N ALA A 352 4.53 -2.68 24.37
CA ALA A 352 4.29 -1.26 24.66
C ALA A 352 5.36 -0.72 25.61
N ILE A 353 5.60 -1.39 26.74
CA ILE A 353 6.59 -0.94 27.74
C ILE A 353 8.02 -0.95 27.17
N GLY A 354 8.36 -1.87 26.28
CA GLY A 354 9.68 -1.88 25.63
C GLY A 354 10.00 -0.60 24.86
N ALA A 355 8.99 0.22 24.49
CA ALA A 355 9.20 1.55 23.92
C ALA A 355 9.90 2.51 24.91
N VAL A 356 9.55 2.41 26.19
CA VAL A 356 10.16 3.20 27.27
C VAL A 356 11.62 2.81 27.42
N THR A 357 11.91 1.51 27.50
CA THR A 357 13.27 0.97 27.55
C THR A 357 14.07 1.43 26.32
N ARG A 358 13.48 1.34 25.12
CA ARG A 358 14.13 1.74 23.87
C ARG A 358 14.53 3.22 23.85
N LEU A 359 13.69 4.12 24.37
CA LEU A 359 14.04 5.55 24.45
C LEU A 359 15.14 5.81 25.49
N LYS A 360 15.15 5.07 26.61
CA LYS A 360 16.26 5.12 27.58
C LYS A 360 17.57 4.64 26.94
N ASP A 361 17.54 3.52 26.22
CA ASP A 361 18.70 2.95 25.53
C ASP A 361 19.25 3.87 24.43
N MET A 362 18.38 4.66 23.79
CA MET A 362 18.80 5.69 22.84
C MET A 362 19.54 6.85 23.52
N GLY A 363 19.36 7.04 24.83
CA GLY A 363 20.00 8.10 25.60
C GLY A 363 19.05 9.19 26.10
N ILE A 364 17.73 9.01 26.02
CA ILE A 364 16.80 9.99 26.59
C ILE A 364 16.75 9.83 28.11
N GLU A 365 17.00 10.94 28.80
CA GLU A 365 16.96 11.01 30.26
C GLU A 365 15.59 10.60 30.83
N PRO A 366 15.53 9.72 31.86
CA PRO A 366 14.27 9.22 32.40
C PRO A 366 13.29 10.29 32.88
N PHE A 367 13.79 11.41 33.42
CA PHE A 367 12.93 12.51 33.88
C PHE A 367 12.23 13.23 32.71
N LEU A 368 12.89 13.32 31.55
CA LEU A 368 12.29 13.88 30.34
C LEU A 368 11.20 12.95 29.80
N LEU A 369 11.46 11.64 29.79
CA LEU A 369 10.45 10.65 29.38
C LEU A 369 9.24 10.66 30.29
N ALA A 370 9.44 10.70 31.61
CA ALA A 370 8.35 10.72 32.58
C ALA A 370 7.44 11.96 32.45
N SER A 371 7.97 13.08 31.93
CA SER A 371 7.22 14.33 31.75
C SER A 371 6.61 14.48 30.35
N SER A 372 7.19 13.85 29.33
CA SER A 372 6.77 13.98 27.93
C SER A 372 5.82 12.86 27.47
N LEU A 373 6.08 11.61 27.86
CA LEU A 373 5.34 10.46 27.35
C LEU A 373 3.95 10.37 28.00
N ILE A 374 2.90 10.34 27.19
CA ILE A 374 1.51 10.27 27.66
C ILE A 374 0.83 8.94 27.32
N GLY A 375 1.32 8.21 26.30
CA GLY A 375 0.78 6.89 25.96
C GLY A 375 1.70 6.09 25.06
N VAL A 376 1.66 4.77 25.24
CA VAL A 376 2.30 3.81 24.32
C VAL A 376 1.29 2.78 23.87
N ILE A 377 1.29 2.51 22.56
CA ILE A 377 0.34 1.63 21.90
C ILE A 377 1.15 0.53 21.20
N ALA A 378 1.07 -0.72 21.64
CA ALA A 378 1.58 -1.83 20.85
C ALA A 378 0.49 -2.40 19.95
N GLN A 379 0.86 -2.74 18.72
CA GLN A 379 -0.08 -3.21 17.70
C GLN A 379 0.47 -4.43 16.93
N ARG A 380 -0.44 -5.33 16.56
CA ARG A 380 -0.23 -6.40 15.56
C ARG A 380 -1.47 -6.52 14.67
N LEU A 381 -1.32 -7.17 13.51
CA LEU A 381 -2.45 -7.55 12.65
C LEU A 381 -2.67 -9.05 12.71
N VAL A 382 -3.92 -9.45 12.94
CA VAL A 382 -4.39 -10.83 12.83
C VAL A 382 -5.34 -10.94 11.63
N ARG A 383 -5.36 -12.10 10.98
CA ARG A 383 -6.29 -12.35 9.88
C ARG A 383 -7.72 -12.48 10.42
N THR A 384 -8.69 -11.94 9.70
CA THR A 384 -10.11 -12.08 10.06
C THR A 384 -10.72 -13.30 9.41
N LEU A 385 -11.52 -14.04 10.17
CA LEU A 385 -12.22 -15.22 9.68
C LEU A 385 -13.18 -14.86 8.55
N CYS A 386 -13.30 -15.75 7.57
CA CYS A 386 -14.27 -15.59 6.49
C CYS A 386 -15.69 -15.73 7.06
N PRO A 387 -16.56 -14.72 6.91
CA PRO A 387 -17.91 -14.76 7.47
C PRO A 387 -18.81 -15.82 6.81
N HIS A 388 -18.44 -16.32 5.63
CA HIS A 388 -19.23 -17.30 4.87
C HIS A 388 -18.94 -18.76 5.25
N CYS A 389 -17.79 -19.05 5.88
CA CYS A 389 -17.37 -20.42 6.16
C CYS A 389 -16.83 -20.65 7.57
N VAL A 390 -16.89 -19.65 8.44
CA VAL A 390 -16.56 -19.83 9.86
C VAL A 390 -17.47 -20.90 10.49
N THR A 391 -16.87 -21.82 11.20
CA THR A 391 -17.56 -22.82 12.04
C THR A 391 -17.12 -22.67 13.49
N TRP A 392 -17.77 -23.37 14.42
CA TRP A 392 -17.45 -23.32 15.84
C TRP A 392 -17.24 -24.74 16.36
N ARG A 393 -16.24 -24.91 17.24
CA ARG A 393 -16.01 -26.17 17.95
C ARG A 393 -15.83 -25.91 19.44
N LYS A 394 -16.00 -26.95 20.24
CA LYS A 394 -15.70 -26.88 21.67
C LYS A 394 -14.20 -26.71 21.88
N ALA A 395 -13.84 -25.81 22.80
CA ALA A 395 -12.46 -25.67 23.26
C ALA A 395 -12.02 -26.92 24.03
N ASP A 396 -10.79 -27.37 23.78
CA ASP A 396 -10.14 -28.41 24.59
C ASP A 396 -9.64 -27.84 25.94
N ASP A 397 -9.11 -28.71 26.80
CA ASP A 397 -8.67 -28.32 28.15
C ASP A 397 -7.48 -27.36 28.14
N PHE A 398 -6.56 -27.50 27.18
CA PHE A 398 -5.40 -26.62 27.05
C PHE A 398 -5.81 -25.23 26.57
N GLU A 399 -6.68 -25.17 25.56
CA GLU A 399 -7.21 -23.92 25.05
C GLU A 399 -7.97 -23.17 26.13
N ARG A 400 -8.80 -23.85 26.92
CA ARG A 400 -9.49 -23.22 28.07
C ARG A 400 -8.52 -22.59 29.06
N GLN A 401 -7.37 -23.21 29.29
CA GLN A 401 -6.34 -22.66 30.17
C GLN A 401 -5.79 -21.33 29.64
N VAL A 402 -5.67 -21.16 28.32
CA VAL A 402 -5.22 -19.89 27.71
C VAL A 402 -6.21 -18.74 27.98
N PHE A 403 -7.49 -19.04 28.17
CA PHE A 403 -8.53 -18.03 28.45
C PHE A 403 -8.84 -17.85 29.95
N GLN A 404 -8.15 -18.55 30.84
CA GLN A 404 -8.53 -18.62 32.26
C GLN A 404 -8.64 -17.24 32.95
N HIS A 405 -7.84 -16.26 32.55
CA HIS A 405 -7.81 -14.91 33.11
C HIS A 405 -8.91 -13.99 32.58
N LEU A 406 -9.66 -14.43 31.56
CA LEU A 406 -10.75 -13.66 30.96
C LEU A 406 -12.15 -14.00 31.54
N ASN A 407 -12.22 -14.83 32.59
CA ASN A 407 -13.47 -15.23 33.29
C ASN A 407 -14.56 -15.72 32.33
N VAL A 408 -14.21 -16.65 31.44
CA VAL A 408 -15.10 -17.17 30.41
C VAL A 408 -15.78 -18.47 30.86
N ASP A 409 -16.93 -18.79 30.24
CA ASP A 409 -17.74 -19.98 30.54
C ASP A 409 -16.95 -21.29 30.33
N GLN A 410 -17.25 -22.31 31.14
CA GLN A 410 -16.72 -23.67 31.01
C GLN A 410 -17.16 -24.36 29.70
N HIS A 411 -18.23 -23.89 29.06
CA HIS A 411 -18.70 -24.36 27.76
C HIS A 411 -18.29 -23.45 26.59
N MET A 412 -17.04 -22.99 26.60
CA MET A 412 -16.47 -22.17 25.54
C MET A 412 -16.40 -22.92 24.19
N GLU A 413 -16.85 -22.23 23.14
CA GLU A 413 -16.61 -22.60 21.75
C GLU A 413 -15.60 -21.63 21.12
N LEU A 414 -14.75 -22.16 20.24
CA LEU A 414 -13.77 -21.42 19.49
C LEU A 414 -14.12 -21.47 17.99
N PRO A 415 -13.89 -20.37 17.27
CA PRO A 415 -14.16 -20.31 15.85
C PRO A 415 -13.04 -20.99 15.05
N GLU A 416 -13.42 -21.69 13.98
CA GLU A 416 -12.53 -22.43 13.09
C GLU A 416 -12.65 -21.99 11.62
N PRO A 417 -11.52 -21.91 10.90
CA PRO A 417 -11.50 -21.58 9.48
C PRO A 417 -11.76 -22.83 8.63
N LYS A 418 -12.93 -22.95 7.99
CA LYS A 418 -13.23 -24.08 7.09
C LYS A 418 -12.69 -23.91 5.66
N GLY A 419 -12.77 -22.68 5.14
CA GLY A 419 -12.48 -22.38 3.74
C GLY A 419 -13.68 -22.58 2.80
N CYS A 420 -13.87 -21.64 1.89
CA CYS A 420 -14.86 -21.67 0.80
C CYS A 420 -14.34 -20.89 -0.41
N GLU A 421 -15.05 -20.92 -1.54
CA GLU A 421 -14.65 -20.20 -2.76
C GLU A 421 -14.45 -18.69 -2.52
N GLN A 422 -15.32 -18.06 -1.71
CA GLN A 422 -15.22 -16.62 -1.37
C GLN A 422 -13.88 -16.20 -0.74
N CYS A 423 -13.26 -17.08 0.04
CA CYS A 423 -11.95 -16.85 0.65
C CYS A 423 -10.85 -17.66 -0.03
N SER A 424 -11.08 -18.13 -1.26
CA SER A 424 -10.18 -19.01 -2.01
C SER A 424 -9.70 -20.22 -1.20
N HIS A 425 -10.61 -20.83 -0.44
CA HIS A 425 -10.37 -21.99 0.42
C HIS A 425 -9.36 -21.79 1.56
N VAL A 426 -9.00 -20.54 1.91
CA VAL A 426 -8.05 -20.24 3.00
C VAL A 426 -8.72 -20.16 4.37
N GLY A 427 -10.01 -19.79 4.42
CA GLY A 427 -10.78 -19.61 5.66
C GLY A 427 -10.68 -18.23 6.30
N PHE A 428 -9.91 -17.32 5.70
CA PHE A 428 -9.73 -15.93 6.16
C PHE A 428 -10.03 -14.94 5.04
N SER A 429 -10.49 -13.75 5.41
CA SER A 429 -10.72 -12.65 4.48
C SER A 429 -10.47 -11.33 5.20
N GLY A 430 -9.34 -10.68 4.90
CA GLY A 430 -8.94 -9.42 5.50
C GLY A 430 -8.15 -9.57 6.80
N ARG A 431 -7.91 -8.42 7.44
CA ARG A 431 -7.15 -8.30 8.69
C ARG A 431 -7.80 -7.32 9.63
N THR A 432 -7.62 -7.55 10.92
CA THR A 432 -7.95 -6.59 11.98
C THR A 432 -6.76 -6.45 12.91
N ALA A 433 -6.62 -5.28 13.54
CA ALA A 433 -5.52 -5.06 14.47
C ALA A 433 -5.88 -5.60 15.86
N ILE A 434 -4.87 -6.00 16.62
CA ILE A 434 -4.95 -6.21 18.07
C ILE A 434 -4.04 -5.20 18.76
N TYR A 435 -4.48 -4.72 19.92
CA TYR A 435 -3.89 -3.56 20.58
C TYR A 435 -3.57 -3.84 22.04
N GLU A 436 -2.51 -3.20 22.51
CA GLU A 436 -2.25 -2.92 23.92
C GLU A 436 -2.05 -1.42 24.04
N ILE A 437 -2.98 -0.72 24.69
CA ILE A 437 -2.93 0.74 24.86
C ILE A 437 -2.65 1.04 26.32
N VAL A 438 -1.46 1.58 26.59
CA VAL A 438 -0.98 1.91 27.94
C VAL A 438 -0.88 3.43 28.10
N PRO A 439 -1.87 4.09 28.74
CA PRO A 439 -1.74 5.47 29.18
C PRO A 439 -0.66 5.60 30.25
N VAL A 440 0.13 6.68 30.20
CA VAL A 440 1.14 6.97 31.22
C VAL A 440 0.52 7.79 32.35
N ASP A 441 0.08 7.07 33.38
CA ASP A 441 -0.45 7.66 34.61
C ASP A 441 0.66 8.12 35.58
N GLU A 442 0.28 8.77 36.68
CA GLU A 442 1.23 9.34 37.64
C GLU A 442 2.12 8.28 38.33
N SER A 443 1.63 7.05 38.47
CA SER A 443 2.41 5.97 39.06
C SER A 443 3.44 5.43 38.06
N LEU A 444 3.06 5.25 36.79
CA LEU A 444 3.98 4.87 35.72
C LEU A 444 5.03 5.97 35.51
N ARG A 445 4.68 7.26 35.57
CA ARG A 445 5.66 8.37 35.53
C ARG A 445 6.71 8.25 36.61
N ARG A 446 6.31 7.96 37.86
CA ARG A 446 7.26 7.78 38.98
C ARG A 446 8.18 6.59 38.76
N LEU A 447 7.66 5.49 38.23
CA LEU A 447 8.48 4.31 37.88
C LEU A 447 9.47 4.64 36.75
N VAL A 448 9.03 5.34 35.71
CA VAL A 448 9.92 5.78 34.62
C VAL A 448 11.02 6.69 35.16
N HIS A 449 10.66 7.71 35.95
CA HIS A 449 11.60 8.65 36.57
C HIS A 449 12.61 7.93 37.47
N GLY A 450 12.13 7.03 38.34
CA GLY A 450 12.96 6.25 39.27
C GLY A 450 13.81 5.17 38.60
N ASN A 451 13.79 5.10 37.26
CA ASN A 451 14.46 4.09 36.45
C ASN A 451 14.14 2.65 36.88
N ALA A 452 12.88 2.39 37.20
CA ALA A 452 12.38 1.06 37.52
C ALA A 452 12.65 0.08 36.37
N ALA A 453 12.79 -1.20 36.74
CA ALA A 453 12.97 -2.28 35.78
C ALA A 453 11.71 -2.50 34.92
N GLU A 454 11.90 -3.05 33.72
CA GLU A 454 10.82 -3.24 32.75
C GLU A 454 9.64 -4.04 33.30
N TYR A 455 9.90 -5.11 34.05
CA TYR A 455 8.86 -5.94 34.64
C TYR A 455 7.99 -5.18 35.66
N GLU A 456 8.51 -4.15 36.33
CA GLU A 456 7.75 -3.33 37.27
C GLU A 456 6.79 -2.39 36.53
N LEU A 457 7.27 -1.80 35.43
CA LEU A 457 6.46 -0.98 34.52
C LEU A 457 5.33 -1.81 33.90
N GLU A 458 5.64 -3.04 33.45
CA GLU A 458 4.65 -3.95 32.89
C GLU A 458 3.61 -4.38 33.93
N ASN A 459 4.05 -4.78 35.13
CA ASN A 459 3.14 -5.14 36.23
C ASN A 459 2.18 -4.02 36.60
N HIS A 460 2.62 -2.76 36.53
CA HIS A 460 1.74 -1.61 36.72
C HIS A 460 0.77 -1.42 35.55
N ALA A 461 1.27 -1.47 34.31
CA ALA A 461 0.46 -1.34 33.11
C ALA A 461 -0.67 -2.37 33.03
N ARG A 462 -0.38 -3.63 33.42
CA ARG A 462 -1.35 -4.75 33.43
C ARG A 462 -2.54 -4.55 34.38
N ARG A 463 -2.45 -3.62 35.34
CA ARG A 463 -3.58 -3.27 36.23
C ARG A 463 -4.66 -2.45 35.53
N TYR A 464 -4.29 -1.74 34.45
CA TYR A 464 -5.18 -0.82 33.74
C TYR A 464 -5.45 -1.28 32.32
N ALA A 465 -4.44 -1.77 31.61
CA ALA A 465 -4.53 -2.23 30.24
C ALA A 465 -4.34 -3.75 30.16
N GLY A 466 -5.26 -4.42 29.45
CA GLY A 466 -5.05 -5.82 29.08
C GLY A 466 -3.84 -5.95 28.16
N SER A 467 -3.24 -7.14 28.13
CA SER A 467 -2.17 -7.43 27.18
C SER A 467 -2.68 -7.42 25.74
N ILE A 468 -1.76 -7.30 24.78
CA ILE A 468 -2.09 -7.44 23.35
C ILE A 468 -2.72 -8.82 23.06
N ARG A 469 -2.30 -9.85 23.81
CA ARG A 469 -2.89 -11.19 23.75
C ARG A 469 -4.31 -11.19 24.28
N ASP A 470 -4.61 -10.46 25.35
CA ASP A 470 -5.97 -10.38 25.91
C ASP A 470 -6.96 -9.78 24.91
N ASP A 471 -6.56 -8.70 24.22
CA ASP A 471 -7.38 -8.12 23.14
C ASP A 471 -7.59 -9.13 22.01
N GLY A 472 -6.55 -9.84 21.59
CA GLY A 472 -6.64 -10.93 20.62
C GLY A 472 -7.60 -12.03 21.04
N LEU A 473 -7.48 -12.54 22.27
CA LEU A 473 -8.34 -13.59 22.82
C LEU A 473 -9.80 -13.14 22.90
N ARG A 474 -10.08 -11.90 23.31
CA ARG A 474 -11.45 -11.36 23.26
C ARG A 474 -12.00 -11.31 21.82
N LYS A 475 -11.16 -11.06 20.81
CA LYS A 475 -11.56 -11.13 19.39
C LYS A 475 -11.79 -12.55 18.89
N VAL A 476 -11.11 -13.54 19.45
CA VAL A 476 -11.41 -14.96 19.21
C VAL A 476 -12.79 -15.31 19.73
N LEU A 477 -13.11 -14.92 20.98
CA LEU A 477 -14.44 -15.14 21.56
C LEU A 477 -15.55 -14.42 20.78
N ALA A 478 -15.24 -13.27 20.16
CA ALA A 478 -16.15 -12.54 19.28
C ALA A 478 -16.25 -13.12 17.85
N GLY A 479 -15.59 -14.25 17.56
CA GLY A 479 -15.63 -14.90 16.24
C GLY A 479 -14.90 -14.14 15.14
N LYS A 480 -14.00 -13.20 15.47
CA LYS A 480 -13.31 -12.35 14.49
C LYS A 480 -12.04 -12.98 13.94
N THR A 481 -11.33 -13.75 14.74
CA THR A 481 -10.07 -14.43 14.37
C THR A 481 -9.97 -15.76 15.11
N THR A 482 -8.89 -16.50 14.91
CA THR A 482 -8.66 -17.80 15.56
C THR A 482 -7.60 -17.68 16.66
N LEU A 483 -7.57 -18.66 17.57
CA LEU A 483 -6.57 -18.73 18.62
C LEU A 483 -5.14 -18.82 18.04
N GLU A 484 -4.96 -19.61 16.97
CA GLU A 484 -3.67 -19.79 16.31
C GLU A 484 -3.12 -18.48 15.73
N GLU A 485 -3.99 -17.64 15.16
CA GLU A 485 -3.58 -16.32 14.65
C GLU A 485 -3.11 -15.38 15.77
N VAL A 486 -3.79 -15.39 16.92
CA VAL A 486 -3.40 -14.61 18.09
C VAL A 486 -2.06 -15.10 18.64
N LEU A 487 -1.88 -16.40 18.83
CA LEU A 487 -0.63 -16.98 19.32
C LEU A 487 0.54 -16.72 18.34
N ARG A 488 0.30 -16.83 17.03
CA ARG A 488 1.31 -16.57 15.99
C ARG A 488 1.93 -15.17 16.10
N VAL A 489 1.14 -14.15 16.42
CA VAL A 489 1.63 -12.76 16.46
C VAL A 489 2.04 -12.29 17.86
N THR A 490 1.65 -13.02 18.92
CA THR A 490 1.94 -12.66 20.32
C THR A 490 3.04 -13.51 20.96
N ASN A 491 3.32 -14.73 20.50
CA ASN A 491 4.42 -15.54 21.05
C ASN A 491 5.80 -15.02 20.63
N GLN A 492 5.90 -14.29 19.51
CA GLN A 492 7.15 -13.62 19.10
C GLN A 492 7.64 -12.55 20.10
N SER A 493 6.80 -12.13 21.06
CA SER A 493 7.16 -11.18 22.11
C SER A 493 7.62 -11.83 23.43
N GLU A 494 7.43 -13.13 23.62
CA GLU A 494 7.81 -13.84 24.86
C GLU A 494 9.17 -14.56 24.77
N GLU A 495 9.78 -14.66 23.58
CA GLU A 495 11.07 -15.33 23.36
C GLU A 495 12.31 -14.43 23.53
N VAL A 496 12.25 -13.35 24.34
CA VAL A 496 13.43 -12.53 24.68
C VAL A 496 13.63 -12.43 26.18
#